data_AF-A0AA38R5N9-F1
#
_entry.id   AF-A0AA38R5N9-F1
#
_cell.length_a   1.000
_cell.length_b   1.000
_cell.length_c   1.000
_cell.angle_alpha   90.00
_cell.angle_beta   90.00
_cell.angle_gamma   90.00
#
_symmetry.space_group_name_H-M   'P 1'
#
loop_
_entity.id
_entity.type
_entity.pdbx_description
1 polymer ?
#
loop_
_entity_poly.entity_id
_entity_poly.type
_entity_poly.pdbx_seq_one_letter_code
_entity_poly.pdbx_strand_id
1 'polypeptide(L)'
;MAEGFTSLIDSVAGLRLADATAELSGSETDRLNPYQTLVEATQALIQTAKATAAHAQQVPLTESTHTRRGQDIAQLSSVRRTVNALANTTATFRDAADRYVVAYIKSLAGRETEVQKILSYFDDELRSIAQGALNNTSDDSSVLREILELCYRQSLHASGTLHFDNYFIPLSEASLEWPYDPDFESEKYYEHENRLADEGYAEAF
;
A
#
# COMPACT_ATOMS: atom_id res chain seq x y z
N MET A 1 -16.29 -28.26 8.62
CA MET A 1 -16.15 -26.80 8.81
C MET A 1 -15.42 -26.43 10.10
N ALA A 2 -15.53 -27.20 11.21
CA ALA A 2 -14.84 -26.88 12.46
C ALA A 2 -13.29 -27.02 12.40
N GLU A 3 -12.77 -27.97 11.62
CA GLU A 3 -11.32 -28.26 11.55
C GLU A 3 -10.47 -27.14 10.91
N GLY A 4 -11.04 -26.38 9.96
CA GLY A 4 -10.35 -25.25 9.33
C GLY A 4 -10.17 -24.07 10.28
N PHE A 5 -11.10 -23.88 11.22
CA PHE A 5 -11.03 -22.80 12.20
C PHE A 5 -10.07 -23.10 13.36
N THR A 6 -9.97 -24.36 13.78
CA THR A 6 -8.98 -24.77 14.80
C THR A 6 -7.56 -24.68 14.26
N SER A 7 -7.33 -25.09 13.01
CA SER A 7 -6.03 -24.92 12.34
C SER A 7 -5.59 -23.46 12.24
N LEU A 8 -6.52 -22.53 12.02
CA LEU A 8 -6.23 -21.09 11.98
C LEU A 8 -5.83 -20.56 13.37
N ILE A 9 -6.53 -21.00 14.43
CA ILE A 9 -6.26 -20.59 15.81
C ILE A 9 -4.89 -21.12 16.28
N ASP A 10 -4.54 -22.36 15.91
CA ASP A 10 -3.26 -22.96 16.26
C ASP A 10 -2.09 -22.30 15.51
N SER A 11 -2.29 -21.92 14.24
CA SER A 11 -1.31 -21.15 13.45
C SER A 11 -1.07 -19.76 14.03
N VAL A 12 -2.15 -19.08 14.45
CA VAL A 12 -2.09 -17.74 15.05
C VAL A 12 -1.46 -17.76 16.45
N ALA A 13 -1.64 -18.83 17.22
CA ALA A 13 -0.98 -19.01 18.52
C ALA A 13 0.54 -19.22 18.41
N GLY A 14 1.04 -19.63 17.23
CA GLY A 14 2.46 -19.85 16.93
C GLY A 14 3.28 -18.58 16.66
N LEU A 15 2.64 -17.43 16.42
CA LEU A 15 3.32 -16.13 16.18
C LEU A 15 3.84 -15.51 17.49
N ARG A 16 4.78 -16.18 18.16
CA ARG A 16 5.58 -15.56 19.22
C ARG A 16 6.63 -14.64 18.58
N LEU A 17 6.28 -13.36 18.44
CA LEU A 17 7.21 -12.27 18.15
C LEU A 17 8.23 -12.15 19.29
N ALA A 18 9.37 -12.83 19.16
CA ALA A 18 10.50 -12.71 20.07
C ALA A 18 11.64 -11.93 19.40
N ASP A 19 12.07 -10.87 20.10
CA ASP A 19 13.39 -10.23 20.11
C ASP A 19 14.07 -9.85 18.78
N ALA A 20 13.63 -8.73 18.22
CA ALA A 20 14.46 -7.87 17.35
C ALA A 20 14.39 -6.41 17.86
N THR A 21 14.59 -6.22 19.16
CA THR A 21 14.34 -4.95 19.88
C THR A 21 15.57 -4.07 20.08
N ALA A 22 16.73 -4.39 19.48
CA ALA A 22 17.98 -3.74 19.90
C ALA A 22 18.39 -2.45 19.16
N GLU A 23 17.83 -2.07 17.99
CA GLU A 23 18.45 -0.98 17.20
C GLU A 23 17.52 0.14 16.70
N LEU A 24 16.23 0.16 17.07
CA LEU A 24 15.29 1.19 16.59
C LEU A 24 14.99 2.32 17.59
N SER A 25 15.63 2.34 18.77
CA SER A 25 15.37 3.35 19.80
C SER A 25 16.20 4.60 19.58
N GLY A 26 15.64 5.55 18.81
CA GLY A 26 16.24 6.84 18.52
C GLY A 26 15.18 7.89 18.16
N SER A 27 14.59 8.43 19.23
CA SER A 27 13.87 9.72 19.39
C SER A 27 12.44 9.88 18.84
N GLU A 28 11.59 10.33 19.77
CA GLU A 28 10.21 10.79 19.63
C GLU A 28 10.09 12.00 18.68
N THR A 29 9.20 11.88 17.70
CA THR A 29 8.23 12.91 17.29
C THR A 29 7.13 12.24 16.48
N ASP A 30 5.98 11.99 17.13
CA ASP A 30 4.61 12.04 16.60
C ASP A 30 4.28 11.51 15.18
N ARG A 31 5.02 10.50 14.72
CA ARG A 31 4.68 9.69 13.54
C ARG A 31 4.52 8.26 14.01
N LEU A 32 3.27 7.80 13.99
CA LEU A 32 2.83 6.42 14.24
C LEU A 32 3.93 5.43 13.85
N ASN A 33 4.57 4.82 14.85
CA ASN A 33 5.56 3.77 14.62
C ASN A 33 4.85 2.64 13.87
N PRO A 34 5.16 2.39 12.57
CA PRO A 34 4.42 1.41 11.77
C PRO A 34 4.45 0.01 12.37
N TYR A 35 5.50 -0.31 13.12
CA TYR A 35 5.60 -1.55 13.89
C TYR A 35 4.55 -1.63 15.00
N GLN A 36 4.38 -0.55 15.78
CA GLN A 36 3.40 -0.52 16.87
C GLN A 36 1.97 -0.66 16.32
N THR A 37 1.65 0.03 15.23
CA THR A 37 0.37 -0.10 14.54
C THR A 37 0.12 -1.53 14.04
N LEU A 38 1.15 -2.18 13.50
CA LEU A 38 1.06 -3.59 13.08
C LEU A 38 0.82 -4.53 14.27
N VAL A 39 1.51 -4.32 15.39
CA VAL A 39 1.33 -5.12 16.61
C VAL A 39 -0.10 -4.97 17.14
N GLU A 40 -0.61 -3.75 17.23
CA GLU A 40 -1.99 -3.47 17.67
C GLU A 40 -3.01 -4.10 16.74
N ALA A 41 -2.83 -3.97 15.42
CA ALA A 41 -3.71 -4.58 14.43
C ALA A 41 -3.69 -6.11 14.50
N THR A 42 -2.52 -6.71 14.74
CA THR A 42 -2.36 -8.16 14.94
C THR A 42 -3.12 -8.61 16.19
N GLN A 43 -2.97 -7.90 17.30
CA GLN A 43 -3.69 -8.22 18.54
C GLN A 43 -5.20 -8.10 18.36
N ALA A 44 -5.67 -7.03 17.71
CA ALA A 44 -7.08 -6.85 17.40
C ALA A 44 -7.62 -8.01 16.53
N LEU A 45 -6.87 -8.42 15.50
CA LEU A 45 -7.25 -9.56 14.64
C LEU A 45 -7.40 -10.85 15.45
N ILE A 46 -6.44 -11.14 16.33
CA ILE A 46 -6.48 -12.32 17.22
C ILE A 46 -7.72 -12.30 18.10
N GLN A 47 -8.02 -11.17 18.75
CA GLN A 47 -9.16 -11.06 19.65
C GLN A 47 -10.49 -11.17 18.91
N THR A 48 -10.63 -10.49 17.77
CA THR A 48 -11.85 -10.54 16.96
C THR A 48 -12.08 -11.93 16.37
N ALA A 49 -11.02 -12.63 15.94
CA ALA A 49 -11.11 -14.02 15.47
C ALA A 49 -11.59 -14.96 16.58
N LYS A 50 -11.02 -14.86 17.79
CA LYS A 50 -11.45 -15.64 18.96
C LYS A 50 -12.91 -15.38 19.32
N ALA A 51 -13.33 -14.12 19.37
CA ALA A 51 -14.72 -13.75 19.66
C ALA A 51 -15.69 -14.30 18.61
N THR A 52 -15.29 -14.27 17.33
CA THR A 52 -16.08 -14.78 16.20
C THR A 52 -16.22 -16.30 16.28
N ALA A 53 -15.14 -17.03 16.55
CA ALA A 53 -15.15 -18.48 16.73
C ALA A 53 -16.04 -18.89 17.92
N ALA A 54 -15.93 -18.21 19.06
CA ALA A 54 -16.76 -18.47 20.23
C ALA A 54 -18.26 -18.23 19.94
N HIS A 55 -18.59 -17.16 19.21
CA HIS A 55 -19.98 -16.89 18.81
C HIS A 55 -20.51 -17.94 17.83
N ALA A 56 -19.71 -18.37 16.86
CA ALA A 56 -20.11 -19.39 15.89
C ALA A 56 -20.42 -20.74 16.55
N GLN A 57 -19.65 -21.11 17.59
CA GLN A 57 -19.88 -22.34 18.37
C GLN A 57 -21.17 -22.32 19.19
N GLN A 58 -21.68 -21.14 19.54
CA GLN A 58 -22.90 -20.98 20.33
C GLN A 58 -24.18 -21.04 19.51
N VAL A 59 -24.11 -21.09 18.16
CA VAL A 59 -25.29 -21.20 17.30
C VAL A 59 -25.67 -22.68 17.15
N PRO A 60 -26.78 -23.14 17.75
CA PRO A 60 -27.21 -24.52 17.62
C PRO A 60 -27.78 -24.75 16.21
N LEU A 61 -27.06 -25.53 15.41
CA LEU A 61 -27.48 -25.98 14.07
C LEU A 61 -28.39 -27.23 14.15
N THR A 62 -29.30 -27.30 15.13
CA THR A 62 -30.22 -28.44 15.28
C THR A 62 -31.57 -28.14 14.64
N GLU A 63 -32.04 -29.05 13.78
CA GLU A 63 -33.39 -29.06 13.21
C GLU A 63 -34.43 -29.26 14.33
N SER A 64 -34.90 -28.18 14.96
CA SER A 64 -36.03 -28.25 15.89
C SER A 64 -37.24 -27.50 15.36
N THR A 65 -38.36 -28.21 15.33
CA THR A 65 -39.64 -27.89 14.73
C THR A 65 -40.29 -26.61 15.29
N HIS A 66 -40.51 -25.65 14.39
CA HIS A 66 -41.67 -24.76 14.29
C HIS A 66 -41.96 -23.68 15.35
N THR A 67 -41.15 -23.48 16.40
CA THR A 67 -41.38 -22.35 17.35
C THR A 67 -40.17 -21.44 17.63
N ARG A 68 -39.02 -21.66 16.98
CA ARG A 68 -37.73 -21.02 17.31
C ARG A 68 -37.19 -19.97 16.33
N ARG A 69 -37.89 -19.76 15.20
CA ARG A 69 -37.41 -19.01 14.02
C ARG A 69 -36.91 -17.59 14.32
N GLY A 70 -37.52 -16.89 15.29
CA GLY A 70 -37.10 -15.53 15.68
C GLY A 70 -35.76 -15.49 16.44
N GLN A 71 -35.51 -16.46 17.32
CA GLN A 71 -34.24 -16.58 18.05
C GLN A 71 -33.10 -16.99 17.11
N ASP A 72 -33.39 -17.88 16.15
CA ASP A 72 -32.41 -18.34 15.16
C ASP A 72 -31.97 -17.17 14.25
N ILE A 73 -32.91 -16.33 13.79
CA ILE A 73 -32.61 -15.14 12.99
C ILE A 73 -31.76 -14.13 13.79
N ALA A 74 -32.06 -13.93 15.07
CA ALA A 74 -31.29 -13.03 15.94
C ALA A 74 -29.86 -13.55 16.14
N GLN A 75 -29.69 -14.86 16.36
CA GLN A 75 -28.38 -15.50 16.50
C GLN A 75 -27.56 -15.43 15.21
N LEU A 76 -28.16 -15.74 14.06
CA LEU A 76 -27.51 -15.60 12.75
C LEU A 76 -27.12 -14.15 12.45
N SER A 77 -28.01 -13.19 12.78
CA SER A 77 -27.70 -11.77 12.63
C SER A 77 -26.52 -11.34 13.52
N SER A 78 -26.42 -11.90 14.72
CA SER A 78 -25.29 -11.66 15.63
C SER A 78 -23.98 -12.20 15.05
N VAL A 79 -23.96 -13.46 14.59
CA VAL A 79 -22.78 -14.05 13.93
C VAL A 79 -22.39 -13.26 12.68
N ARG A 80 -23.36 -12.81 11.87
CA ARG A 80 -23.06 -11.96 10.72
C ARG A 80 -22.36 -10.67 11.12
N ARG A 81 -22.75 -10.04 12.24
CA ARG A 81 -22.06 -8.83 12.74
C ARG A 81 -20.63 -9.13 13.17
N THR A 82 -20.38 -10.23 13.87
CA THR A 82 -19.02 -10.59 14.30
C THR A 82 -18.12 -10.93 13.11
N VAL A 83 -18.64 -11.64 12.11
CA VAL A 83 -17.92 -11.91 10.85
C VAL A 83 -17.60 -10.61 10.10
N ASN A 84 -18.55 -9.66 10.03
CA ASN A 84 -18.28 -8.35 9.42
C ASN A 84 -17.21 -7.57 10.21
N ALA A 85 -17.22 -7.63 11.54
CA ALA A 85 -16.19 -7.02 12.36
C ALA A 85 -14.82 -7.65 12.10
N LEU A 86 -14.75 -8.98 11.98
CA LEU A 86 -13.53 -9.70 11.62
C LEU A 86 -13.01 -9.25 10.25
N ALA A 87 -13.88 -9.15 9.23
CA ALA A 87 -13.49 -8.68 7.91
C ALA A 87 -12.88 -7.27 7.94
N ASN A 88 -13.49 -6.35 8.71
CA ASN A 88 -12.95 -5.00 8.89
C ASN A 88 -11.59 -5.02 9.59
N THR A 89 -11.44 -5.81 10.65
CA THR A 89 -10.16 -5.95 11.36
C THR A 89 -9.07 -6.54 10.47
N THR A 90 -9.40 -7.53 9.63
CA THR A 90 -8.47 -8.09 8.64
C THR A 90 -8.01 -7.03 7.63
N ALA A 91 -8.90 -6.15 7.18
CA ALA A 91 -8.53 -5.05 6.30
C ALA A 91 -7.57 -4.06 6.99
N THR A 92 -7.81 -3.71 8.27
CA THR A 92 -6.89 -2.89 9.07
C THR A 92 -5.52 -3.55 9.24
N PHE A 93 -5.50 -4.84 9.54
CA PHE A 93 -4.25 -5.59 9.64
C PHE A 93 -3.45 -5.58 8.35
N ARG A 94 -4.11 -5.81 7.20
CA ARG A 94 -3.48 -5.75 5.89
C ARG A 94 -2.86 -4.37 5.62
N ASP A 95 -3.61 -3.29 5.84
CA ASP A 95 -3.09 -1.92 5.67
C ASP A 95 -1.89 -1.65 6.58
N ALA A 96 -1.94 -2.09 7.84
CA ALA A 96 -0.82 -1.95 8.77
C ALA A 96 0.42 -2.74 8.32
N ALA A 97 0.24 -3.96 7.81
CA ALA A 97 1.32 -4.79 7.28
C ALA A 97 1.97 -4.14 6.04
N ASP A 98 1.15 -3.67 5.10
CA ASP A 98 1.62 -2.98 3.90
C ASP A 98 2.44 -1.72 4.27
N ARG A 99 1.95 -0.90 5.21
CA ARG A 99 2.66 0.28 5.70
C ARG A 99 3.98 -0.07 6.39
N TYR A 100 3.99 -1.14 7.18
CA TYR A 100 5.20 -1.60 7.86
C TYR A 100 6.28 -2.00 6.85
N VAL A 101 5.91 -2.76 5.82
CA VAL A 101 6.84 -3.17 4.76
C VAL A 101 7.42 -1.96 4.02
N VAL A 102 6.58 -1.00 3.61
CA VAL A 102 7.05 0.23 2.95
C VAL A 102 7.99 1.02 3.86
N ALA A 103 7.64 1.19 5.13
CA ALA A 103 8.48 1.88 6.11
C ALA A 103 9.83 1.17 6.30
N TYR A 104 9.84 -0.17 6.31
CA TYR A 104 11.05 -0.97 6.38
C TYR A 104 11.93 -0.76 5.14
N ILE A 105 11.37 -0.80 3.93
CA ILE A 105 12.14 -0.53 2.70
C ILE A 105 12.79 0.86 2.75
N LYS A 106 12.04 1.88 3.19
CA LYS A 106 12.53 3.26 3.33
C LYS A 106 13.63 3.39 4.38
N SER A 107 13.60 2.59 5.44
CA SER A 107 14.63 2.65 6.49
C SER A 107 15.99 2.14 6.00
N LEU A 108 16.01 1.26 4.99
CA LEU A 108 17.24 0.77 4.35
C LEU A 108 18.04 1.88 3.67
N ALA A 109 17.40 2.98 3.25
CA ALA A 109 18.03 4.09 2.55
C ALA A 109 18.82 5.06 3.46
N GLY A 110 18.89 4.79 4.78
CA GLY A 110 19.42 5.74 5.75
C GLY A 110 18.46 6.91 6.01
N ARG A 111 18.55 7.53 7.19
CA ARG A 111 17.67 8.66 7.54
C ARG A 111 18.07 9.93 6.80
N GLU A 112 17.06 10.66 6.34
CA GLU A 112 17.16 12.00 5.72
C GLU A 112 18.02 12.05 4.46
N THR A 113 18.23 10.89 3.82
CA THR A 113 18.96 10.82 2.55
C THR A 113 18.08 11.20 1.37
N GLU A 114 18.72 11.61 0.28
CA GLU A 114 18.04 11.89 -0.99
C GLU A 114 17.33 10.64 -1.51
N VAL A 115 17.91 9.46 -1.26
CA VAL A 115 17.29 8.17 -1.56
C VAL A 115 16.00 8.00 -0.77
N GLN A 116 15.97 8.34 0.53
CA GLN A 116 14.74 8.25 1.32
C GLN A 116 13.64 9.20 0.81
N LYS A 117 14.01 10.40 0.32
CA LYS A 117 13.05 11.33 -0.30
C LYS A 117 12.46 10.75 -1.59
N ILE A 118 13.31 10.19 -2.46
CA ILE A 118 12.87 9.52 -3.68
C ILE A 118 11.96 8.33 -3.36
N LEU A 119 12.35 7.48 -2.41
CA LEU A 119 11.51 6.35 -1.99
C LEU A 119 10.17 6.81 -1.40
N SER A 120 10.12 7.97 -0.74
CA SER A 120 8.87 8.54 -0.20
C SER A 120 7.93 9.04 -1.29
N TYR A 121 8.47 9.48 -2.43
CA TYR A 121 7.65 9.84 -3.59
C TYR A 121 6.92 8.62 -4.16
N PHE A 122 7.57 7.46 -4.13
CA PHE A 122 7.04 6.19 -4.63
C PHE A 122 6.27 5.37 -3.58
N ASP A 123 5.70 5.99 -2.53
CA ASP A 123 5.06 5.26 -1.42
C ASP A 123 3.93 4.32 -1.90
N ASP A 124 3.15 4.75 -2.89
CA ASP A 124 2.02 3.97 -3.42
C ASP A 124 2.49 2.85 -4.37
N GLU A 125 3.51 3.11 -5.19
CA GLU A 125 4.13 2.09 -6.05
C GLU A 125 4.84 1.02 -5.21
N LEU A 126 5.57 1.43 -4.17
CA LEU A 126 6.18 0.51 -3.21
C LEU A 126 5.12 -0.34 -2.51
N ARG A 127 4.00 0.27 -2.11
CA ARG A 127 2.86 -0.46 -1.53
C ARG A 127 2.28 -1.47 -2.53
N SER A 128 2.07 -1.08 -3.77
CA SER A 128 1.55 -1.93 -4.83
C SER A 128 2.45 -3.15 -5.09
N ILE A 129 3.77 -2.93 -5.16
CA ILE A 129 4.77 -4.00 -5.31
C ILE A 129 4.77 -4.94 -4.10
N ALA A 130 4.77 -4.38 -2.89
CA ALA A 130 4.72 -5.17 -1.65
C ALA A 130 3.47 -6.05 -1.58
N GLN A 131 2.31 -5.49 -1.90
CA GLN A 131 1.05 -6.24 -1.98
C GLN A 131 1.11 -7.32 -3.05
N GLY A 132 1.69 -7.03 -4.21
CA GLY A 132 1.88 -7.99 -5.27
C GLY A 132 2.70 -9.20 -4.81
N ALA A 133 3.81 -8.98 -4.11
CA ALA A 133 4.64 -10.06 -3.60
C ALA A 133 3.93 -10.83 -2.46
N LEU A 134 3.36 -10.13 -1.48
CA LEU A 134 2.68 -10.74 -0.33
C LEU A 134 1.50 -11.65 -0.73
N ASN A 135 0.82 -11.34 -1.84
CA ASN A 135 -0.30 -12.15 -2.32
C ASN A 135 0.11 -13.31 -3.24
N ASN A 136 1.31 -13.28 -3.83
CA ASN A 136 1.73 -14.23 -4.86
C ASN A 136 2.88 -15.15 -4.44
N THR A 137 3.63 -14.78 -3.41
CA THR A 137 4.71 -15.62 -2.87
C THR A 137 4.15 -16.91 -2.28
N SER A 138 4.87 -18.01 -2.50
CA SER A 138 4.60 -19.31 -1.87
C SER A 138 5.57 -19.62 -0.73
N ASP A 139 6.64 -18.83 -0.60
CA ASP A 139 7.66 -18.97 0.42
C ASP A 139 7.71 -17.72 1.30
N ASP A 140 7.10 -17.84 2.48
CA ASP A 140 7.03 -16.78 3.49
C ASP A 140 8.42 -16.33 3.97
N SER A 141 9.46 -17.17 3.81
CA SER A 141 10.82 -16.85 4.25
C SER A 141 11.59 -15.95 3.25
N SER A 142 11.15 -15.89 1.98
CA SER A 142 11.81 -15.12 0.93
C SER A 142 11.06 -13.85 0.52
N VAL A 143 9.92 -13.54 1.14
CA VAL A 143 9.03 -12.44 0.70
C VAL A 143 9.73 -11.09 0.64
N LEU A 144 10.48 -10.74 1.68
CA LEU A 144 11.20 -9.47 1.70
C LEU A 144 12.21 -9.38 0.55
N ARG A 145 12.92 -10.47 0.27
CA ARG A 145 13.87 -10.54 -0.84
C ARG A 145 13.14 -10.37 -2.18
N GLU A 146 12.02 -11.04 -2.37
CA GLU A 146 11.22 -10.93 -3.59
C GLU A 146 10.71 -9.50 -3.81
N ILE A 147 10.24 -8.84 -2.75
CA ILE A 147 9.82 -7.43 -2.81
C ILE A 147 11.00 -6.56 -3.26
N LEU A 148 12.18 -6.71 -2.66
CA LEU A 148 13.36 -5.92 -3.04
C LEU A 148 13.80 -6.20 -4.48
N GLU A 149 13.76 -7.45 -4.94
CA GLU A 149 14.06 -7.82 -6.32
C GLU A 149 13.04 -7.25 -7.31
N LEU A 150 11.76 -7.20 -6.94
CA LEU A 150 10.71 -6.54 -7.73
C LEU A 150 10.93 -5.03 -7.80
N CYS A 151 11.23 -4.37 -6.68
CA CYS A 151 11.56 -2.95 -6.65
C CYS A 151 12.76 -2.64 -7.54
N TYR A 152 13.81 -3.47 -7.47
CA TYR A 152 14.99 -3.32 -8.32
C TYR A 152 14.68 -3.47 -9.81
N ARG A 153 13.88 -4.48 -10.20
CA ARG A 153 13.45 -4.62 -11.59
C ARG A 153 12.63 -3.41 -12.07
N GLN A 154 11.69 -2.95 -11.25
CA GLN A 154 10.84 -1.79 -11.56
C GLN A 154 11.62 -0.48 -11.66
N SER A 155 12.78 -0.35 -11.01
CA SER A 155 13.62 0.84 -11.14
C SER A 155 14.55 0.79 -12.35
N LEU A 156 14.93 -0.39 -12.83
CA LEU A 156 15.81 -0.56 -13.99
C LEU A 156 15.10 -0.46 -15.34
N HIS A 157 13.84 -0.90 -15.43
CA HIS A 157 13.12 -0.90 -16.70
C HIS A 157 12.56 0.50 -16.99
N ALA A 158 12.74 0.98 -18.23
CA ALA A 158 12.22 2.29 -18.67
C ALA A 158 10.69 2.43 -18.51
N SER A 159 9.95 1.31 -18.60
CA SER A 159 8.50 1.27 -18.37
C SER A 159 8.12 0.91 -16.94
N GLY A 160 9.09 0.83 -16.03
CA GLY A 160 8.89 0.43 -14.66
C GLY A 160 8.30 1.56 -13.82
N THR A 161 7.47 1.22 -12.83
CA THR A 161 6.77 2.23 -12.01
C THR A 161 7.72 2.99 -11.10
N LEU A 162 8.85 2.37 -10.72
CA LEU A 162 9.90 2.98 -9.90
C LEU A 162 11.04 3.57 -10.74
N HIS A 163 10.87 3.72 -12.05
CA HIS A 163 11.88 4.30 -12.92
C HIS A 163 12.18 5.76 -12.50
N PHE A 164 13.46 6.15 -12.51
CA PHE A 164 13.88 7.45 -12.01
C PHE A 164 13.26 8.63 -12.77
N ASP A 165 12.95 8.47 -14.06
CA ASP A 165 12.24 9.48 -14.85
C ASP A 165 10.88 9.85 -14.26
N ASN A 166 10.18 8.90 -13.62
CA ASN A 166 8.89 9.16 -12.98
C ASN A 166 9.04 10.11 -11.77
N TYR A 167 10.25 10.30 -11.24
CA TYR A 167 10.55 11.28 -10.20
C TYR A 167 11.14 12.57 -10.80
N PHE A 168 12.18 12.45 -11.63
CA PHE A 168 12.95 13.60 -12.09
C PHE A 168 12.25 14.42 -13.17
N ILE A 169 11.47 13.81 -14.07
CA ILE A 169 10.75 14.56 -15.11
C ILE A 169 9.71 15.49 -14.46
N PRO A 170 8.76 15.00 -13.63
CA PRO A 170 7.78 15.90 -13.00
C PRO A 170 8.44 16.96 -12.11
N LEU A 171 9.52 16.61 -11.41
CA LEU A 171 10.27 17.55 -10.57
C LEU A 171 10.91 18.66 -11.42
N SER A 172 11.49 18.30 -12.56
CA SER A 172 12.09 19.27 -13.49
C SER A 172 11.03 20.17 -14.13
N GLU A 173 9.90 19.62 -14.57
CA GLU A 173 8.79 20.38 -15.14
C GLU A 173 8.19 21.36 -14.13
N ALA A 174 8.04 20.95 -12.87
CA ALA A 174 7.56 21.82 -11.80
C ALA A 174 8.51 23.00 -11.53
N SER A 175 9.81 22.83 -11.76
CA SER A 175 10.82 23.90 -11.58
C SER A 175 10.79 24.96 -12.68
N LEU A 176 10.09 24.69 -13.79
CA LEU A 176 9.95 25.62 -14.92
C LEU A 176 8.81 26.64 -14.74
N GLU A 177 8.25 26.77 -13.51
CA GLU A 177 7.18 27.70 -13.06
C GLU A 177 6.27 28.31 -14.15
N TRP A 178 4.97 28.01 -14.09
CA TRP A 178 4.01 28.75 -14.91
C TRP A 178 3.91 30.23 -14.47
N PRO A 179 3.87 31.20 -15.41
CA PRO A 179 3.77 31.01 -16.84
C PRO A 179 5.15 30.93 -17.52
N TYR A 180 5.20 30.16 -18.62
CA TYR A 180 6.13 30.39 -19.73
C TYR A 180 6.40 31.88 -19.82
N ASP A 181 7.68 32.25 -19.69
CA ASP A 181 8.25 33.59 -19.85
C ASP A 181 7.20 34.69 -20.11
N PRO A 182 6.91 35.59 -19.16
CA PRO A 182 6.03 36.74 -19.40
C PRO A 182 6.47 37.59 -20.61
N ASP A 183 7.73 37.45 -21.04
CA ASP A 183 8.32 38.14 -22.17
C ASP A 183 8.05 37.41 -23.51
N PHE A 184 7.41 36.23 -23.50
CA PHE A 184 6.96 35.49 -24.68
C PHE A 184 5.81 36.20 -25.43
N GLU A 185 5.17 37.19 -24.79
CA GLU A 185 4.26 38.14 -25.45
C GLU A 185 4.95 39.41 -25.97
N SER A 186 6.29 39.49 -25.99
CA SER A 186 6.94 40.59 -26.69
C SER A 186 6.89 40.35 -28.21
N GLU A 187 6.10 41.16 -28.94
CA GLU A 187 5.94 41.19 -30.41
C GLU A 187 7.26 41.20 -31.22
N LYS A 188 8.41 41.35 -30.56
CA LYS A 188 9.75 41.35 -31.17
C LYS A 188 10.19 40.00 -31.73
N TYR A 189 9.53 38.89 -31.38
CA TYR A 189 9.87 37.57 -31.95
C TYR A 189 9.28 37.34 -33.35
N TYR A 190 8.30 38.14 -33.78
CA TYR A 190 7.63 38.04 -35.09
C TYR A 190 8.11 39.06 -36.13
N GLU A 191 9.25 39.73 -35.94
CA GLU A 191 9.84 40.57 -37.00
C GLU A 191 10.54 39.75 -38.11
N HIS A 192 10.55 38.42 -38.03
CA HIS A 192 11.25 37.55 -38.98
C HIS A 192 10.37 36.98 -40.11
N GLU A 193 9.05 37.17 -40.10
CA GLU A 193 8.18 36.66 -41.17
C GLU A 193 8.13 37.54 -42.44
N ASN A 194 8.70 38.74 -42.42
CA ASN A 194 8.71 39.64 -43.59
C ASN A 194 9.89 39.43 -44.56
N ARG A 195 10.54 38.26 -44.56
CA ARG A 195 11.77 38.04 -45.36
C ARG A 195 11.76 36.90 -46.38
N LEU A 196 10.60 36.28 -46.67
CA LEU A 196 10.53 35.20 -47.67
C LEU A 196 9.34 35.30 -48.65
N ALA A 197 8.79 36.49 -48.87
CA ALA A 197 7.96 36.74 -50.05
C ALA A 197 8.87 37.14 -51.23
N ASP A 198 9.61 36.16 -51.77
CA ASP A 198 10.32 36.28 -53.05
C ASP A 198 9.32 36.64 -54.16
N GLU A 199 9.64 37.66 -54.94
CA GLU A 199 8.87 38.26 -56.05
C GLU A 199 8.71 37.34 -57.28
N GLY A 200 8.61 36.02 -57.10
CA GLY A 200 8.50 35.03 -58.19
C GLY A 200 7.30 34.09 -58.11
N TYR A 201 6.52 34.10 -57.03
CA TYR A 201 5.43 33.12 -56.85
C TYR A 201 4.13 33.49 -57.59
N ALA A 202 3.99 34.73 -58.06
CA ALA A 202 2.77 35.20 -58.72
C ALA A 202 2.69 34.88 -60.23
N GLU A 203 3.77 34.39 -60.87
CA GLU A 203 3.76 34.04 -62.31
C GLU A 203 3.43 32.57 -62.59
N ALA A 204 3.10 31.77 -61.58
CA ALA A 204 2.84 30.33 -61.73
C ALA A 204 1.36 29.92 -61.67
N PHE A 205 0.40 30.87 -61.60
CA PHE A 205 -1.04 30.59 -61.67
C PHE A 205 -1.80 31.64 -62.48
#